data_AF-A0AAJ2C6M1-F1
#
_entry.id   AF-A0AAJ2C6M1-F1
#
_cell.length_a   1.000
_cell.length_b   1.000
_cell.length_c   1.000
_cell.angle_alpha   90.00
_cell.angle_beta   90.00
_cell.angle_gamma   90.00
#
_symmetry.space_group_name_H-M   'P 1'
#
loop_
_entity.id
_entity.type
_entity.pdbx_description
1 polymer ?
#
loop_
_entity_poly.entity_id
_entity_poly.type
_entity_poly.pdbx_seq_one_letter_code
_entity_poly.pdbx_strand_id
1 'polypeptide(L)'
;MLKSLMAGAALTLAALPTAAAAQEGEKFDCVVSAVAADTKASIGASMAGAGDDASRDALFKQLSTVTEGCVAKHGIAEAQKAAYFDYSLARISREWLVGDIAKLNLSSAIVDKALDFGPAGANPDLSSDMSEDQIMKIVQAYIDSGVDIETVDTTAWEKVGAYAAATSIYWNKRKQLPF
;
A
#
# COMPACT_ATOMS: atom_id res chain seq x y z
N MET A 1 5.42 -54.88 -46.60
CA MET A 1 4.63 -53.95 -45.77
C MET A 1 5.41 -53.67 -44.51
N LEU A 2 5.87 -52.43 -44.28
CA LEU A 2 5.92 -51.81 -42.95
C LEU A 2 6.23 -50.31 -43.14
N LYS A 3 5.21 -49.48 -42.88
CA LYS A 3 5.29 -48.03 -42.80
C LYS A 3 5.83 -47.67 -41.42
N SER A 4 6.86 -46.83 -41.34
CA SER A 4 7.23 -46.15 -40.10
C SER A 4 7.28 -44.65 -40.35
N LEU A 5 6.18 -43.99 -39.98
CA LEU A 5 6.12 -42.57 -39.68
C LEU A 5 6.89 -42.33 -38.38
N MET A 6 7.82 -41.37 -38.38
CA MET A 6 8.39 -40.80 -37.15
C MET A 6 8.05 -39.31 -37.16
N ALA A 7 7.15 -38.95 -36.24
CA ALA A 7 6.65 -37.62 -36.01
C ALA A 7 7.76 -36.69 -35.49
N GLY A 8 7.91 -35.52 -36.13
CA GLY A 8 8.73 -34.44 -35.62
C GLY A 8 8.05 -33.79 -34.42
N ALA A 9 8.70 -33.86 -33.26
CA ALA A 9 8.25 -33.22 -32.04
C ALA A 9 8.33 -31.68 -32.18
N ALA A 10 7.17 -31.03 -32.21
CA ALA A 10 7.09 -29.59 -32.00
C ALA A 10 7.30 -29.30 -30.50
N LEU A 11 8.50 -28.85 -30.15
CA LEU A 11 8.77 -28.25 -28.85
C LEU A 11 8.09 -26.88 -28.80
N THR A 12 6.82 -26.85 -28.37
CA THR A 12 6.16 -25.61 -27.98
C THR A 12 6.82 -25.10 -26.71
N LEU A 13 7.59 -24.00 -26.82
CA LEU A 13 8.05 -23.22 -25.67
C LEU A 13 6.83 -22.79 -24.84
N ALA A 14 6.61 -23.44 -23.70
CA ALA A 14 5.79 -22.90 -22.64
C ALA A 14 6.59 -21.76 -21.97
N ALA A 15 6.43 -20.54 -22.49
CA ALA A 15 6.98 -19.35 -21.86
C ALA A 15 6.24 -19.03 -20.55
N LEU A 16 6.77 -19.60 -19.47
CA LEU A 16 6.85 -19.11 -18.09
C LEU A 16 5.87 -18.01 -17.63
N PRO A 17 4.84 -18.36 -16.82
CA PRO A 17 4.02 -17.40 -16.08
C PRO A 17 4.80 -16.54 -15.05
N THR A 18 6.03 -16.95 -14.72
CA THR A 18 6.84 -16.33 -13.66
C THR A 18 7.48 -15.01 -14.06
N ALA A 19 7.76 -14.79 -15.35
CA ALA A 19 8.32 -13.51 -15.82
C ALA A 19 7.29 -12.38 -15.80
N ALA A 20 6.03 -12.69 -16.12
CA ALA A 20 4.92 -11.75 -16.01
C ALA A 20 4.70 -11.34 -14.55
N ALA A 21 4.51 -12.30 -13.64
CA ALA A 21 4.30 -12.03 -12.21
C ALA A 21 5.46 -11.24 -11.55
N ALA A 22 6.71 -11.47 -11.98
CA ALA A 22 7.86 -10.69 -11.51
C ALA A 22 7.81 -9.23 -12.01
N GLN A 23 7.45 -9.02 -13.28
CA GLN A 23 7.30 -7.69 -13.87
C GLN A 23 6.13 -6.90 -13.26
N GLU A 24 5.06 -7.59 -12.85
CA GLU A 24 3.93 -7.01 -12.10
C GLU A 24 4.38 -6.51 -10.72
N GLY A 25 5.23 -7.28 -10.04
CA GLY A 25 5.91 -6.85 -8.81
C GLY A 25 6.71 -5.57 -9.02
N GLU A 26 7.52 -5.49 -10.08
CA GLU A 26 8.32 -4.30 -10.39
C GLU A 26 7.46 -3.05 -10.61
N LYS A 27 6.28 -3.18 -11.24
CA LYS A 27 5.33 -2.06 -11.39
C LYS A 27 4.85 -1.56 -10.04
N PHE A 28 4.44 -2.46 -9.15
CA PHE A 28 4.02 -2.10 -7.79
C PHE A 28 5.16 -1.51 -6.95
N ASP A 29 6.39 -1.93 -7.19
CA ASP A 29 7.56 -1.54 -6.39
C ASP A 29 8.27 -0.26 -6.88
N CYS A 30 8.04 0.15 -8.14
CA CYS A 30 8.84 1.20 -8.79
C CYS A 30 8.88 2.51 -7.99
N VAL A 31 7.72 3.07 -7.62
CA VAL A 31 7.67 4.37 -6.93
C VAL A 31 8.31 4.26 -5.54
N VAL A 32 7.96 3.23 -4.78
CA VAL A 32 8.53 3.01 -3.44
C VAL A 32 10.04 2.85 -3.51
N SER A 33 10.57 2.19 -4.54
CA SER A 33 12.02 2.01 -4.70
C SER A 33 12.72 3.30 -5.16
N ALA A 34 12.02 4.15 -5.91
CA ALA A 34 12.58 5.39 -6.48
C ALA A 34 12.52 6.59 -5.53
N VAL A 35 11.58 6.62 -4.58
CA VAL A 35 11.47 7.69 -3.59
C VAL A 35 12.57 7.54 -2.53
N ALA A 36 13.31 8.63 -2.27
CA ALA A 36 14.36 8.67 -1.26
C ALA A 36 13.80 8.45 0.16
N ALA A 37 14.61 7.86 1.05
CA ALA A 37 14.18 7.52 2.41
C ALA A 37 13.64 8.73 3.21
N ASP A 38 14.30 9.88 3.13
CA ASP A 38 13.86 11.11 3.80
C ASP A 38 12.52 11.60 3.27
N THR A 39 12.30 11.49 1.95
CA THR A 39 11.01 11.81 1.33
C THR A 39 9.90 10.87 1.78
N LYS A 40 10.18 9.56 1.95
CA LYS A 40 9.21 8.62 2.54
C LYS A 40 8.84 9.01 3.96
N ALA A 41 9.84 9.44 4.75
CA ALA A 41 9.60 9.89 6.12
C ALA A 41 8.76 11.16 6.16
N SER A 42 9.03 12.13 5.30
CA SER A 42 8.17 13.32 5.15
C SER A 42 6.75 12.95 4.74
N ILE A 43 6.57 12.00 3.80
CA ILE A 43 5.24 11.56 3.35
C ILE A 43 4.47 10.94 4.52
N GLY A 44 5.07 9.98 5.22
CA GLY A 44 4.44 9.33 6.36
C GLY A 44 4.08 10.31 7.48
N ALA A 45 4.98 11.24 7.80
CA ALA A 45 4.73 12.28 8.80
C ALA A 45 3.60 13.22 8.38
N SER A 46 3.55 13.65 7.12
CA SER A 46 2.47 14.50 6.60
C SER A 46 1.11 13.81 6.65
N MET A 47 1.06 12.50 6.36
CA MET A 47 -0.17 11.72 6.51
C MET A 47 -0.63 11.58 7.96
N ALA A 48 0.30 11.66 8.92
CA ALA A 48 0.02 11.70 10.35
C ALA A 48 -0.20 13.13 10.89
N GLY A 49 -0.41 14.13 10.03
CA GLY A 49 -0.77 15.49 10.45
C GLY A 49 0.38 16.49 10.46
N ALA A 50 1.62 16.11 10.15
CA ALA A 50 2.75 17.04 10.14
C ALA A 50 2.78 17.97 8.92
N GLY A 51 3.41 19.13 9.08
CA GLY A 51 3.64 20.10 8.00
C GLY A 51 2.41 20.95 7.66
N ASP A 52 2.67 22.10 7.04
CA ASP A 52 1.66 23.00 6.49
C ASP A 52 1.24 22.60 5.07
N ASP A 53 0.18 23.23 4.55
CA ASP A 53 -0.37 22.93 3.22
C ASP A 53 0.67 23.11 2.11
N ALA A 54 1.51 24.15 2.19
CA ALA A 54 2.52 24.41 1.17
C ALA A 54 3.61 23.31 1.13
N SER A 55 4.02 22.82 2.29
CA SER A 55 4.97 21.72 2.41
C SER A 55 4.39 20.40 1.89
N ARG A 56 3.10 20.16 2.14
CA ARG A 56 2.38 18.97 1.64
C ARG A 56 2.21 19.01 0.13
N ASP A 57 1.85 20.16 -0.43
CA ASP A 57 1.74 20.36 -1.88
C ASP A 57 3.08 20.12 -2.59
N ALA A 58 4.17 20.65 -2.04
CA ALA A 58 5.50 20.43 -2.57
C ALA A 58 5.89 18.94 -2.54
N LEU A 59 5.57 18.25 -1.45
CA LEU A 59 5.84 16.84 -1.27
C LEU A 59 5.03 15.97 -2.24
N PHE A 60 3.75 16.28 -2.44
CA PHE A 60 2.88 15.56 -3.36
C PHE A 60 3.29 15.79 -4.81
N LYS A 61 3.75 17.00 -5.15
CA LYS A 61 4.33 17.29 -6.46
C LYS A 61 5.60 16.46 -6.70
N GLN A 62 6.48 16.34 -5.70
CA GLN A 62 7.67 15.50 -5.79
C GLN A 62 7.30 14.03 -6.03
N LEU A 63 6.33 13.51 -5.27
CA LEU A 63 5.82 12.15 -5.47
C LEU A 63 5.19 11.98 -6.85
N SER A 64 4.47 12.98 -7.37
CA SER A 64 3.87 12.94 -8.71
C SER A 64 4.94 12.80 -9.78
N THR A 65 6.03 13.57 -9.69
CA THR A 65 7.16 13.46 -10.63
C THR A 65 7.77 12.06 -10.65
N VAL A 66 7.97 11.45 -9.47
CA VAL A 66 8.49 10.06 -9.39
C VAL A 66 7.49 9.07 -9.98
N THR A 67 6.21 9.25 -9.65
CA THR A 67 5.12 8.39 -10.15
C THR A 67 5.01 8.46 -11.67
N GLU A 68 5.07 9.65 -12.26
CA GLU A 68 5.07 9.86 -13.71
C GLU A 68 6.26 9.17 -14.39
N GLY A 69 7.45 9.22 -13.77
CA GLY A 69 8.62 8.48 -14.24
C GLY A 69 8.38 6.96 -14.29
N CYS A 70 7.77 6.41 -13.23
CA CYS A 70 7.40 4.98 -13.18
C CYS A 70 6.29 4.63 -14.18
N VAL A 71 5.29 5.51 -14.34
CA VAL A 71 4.22 5.36 -15.32
C VAL A 71 4.80 5.27 -16.74
N ALA A 72 5.71 6.18 -17.09
CA ALA A 72 6.37 6.17 -18.40
C ALA A 72 7.25 4.93 -18.58
N LYS A 73 8.05 4.56 -17.55
CA LYS A 73 8.93 3.39 -17.58
C LYS A 73 8.18 2.08 -17.81
N HIS A 74 7.03 1.92 -17.17
CA HIS A 74 6.28 0.66 -17.16
C HIS A 74 5.05 0.65 -18.08
N GLY A 75 4.81 1.74 -18.82
CA GLY A 75 3.67 1.84 -19.74
C GLY A 75 2.32 1.75 -19.03
N ILE A 76 2.19 2.36 -17.84
CA ILE A 76 0.93 2.35 -17.08
C ILE A 76 -0.11 3.19 -17.83
N ALA A 77 -1.31 2.62 -18.03
CA ALA A 77 -2.35 3.25 -18.84
C ALA A 77 -2.86 4.55 -18.18
N GLU A 78 -3.32 5.49 -19.00
CA GLU A 78 -3.85 6.78 -18.52
C GLU A 78 -4.93 6.61 -17.44
N ALA A 79 -5.86 5.68 -17.68
CA ALA A 79 -6.96 5.38 -16.76
C ALA A 79 -6.49 4.84 -15.39
N GLN A 80 -5.25 4.36 -15.29
CA GLN A 80 -4.68 3.77 -14.07
C GLN A 80 -3.80 4.75 -13.30
N LYS A 81 -3.42 5.91 -13.87
CA LYS A 81 -2.45 6.83 -13.26
C LYS A 81 -2.88 7.32 -11.88
N ALA A 82 -4.14 7.73 -11.73
CA ALA A 82 -4.66 8.21 -10.44
C ALA A 82 -4.62 7.10 -9.38
N ALA A 83 -5.08 5.89 -9.73
CA ALA A 83 -5.02 4.75 -8.81
C ALA A 83 -3.57 4.34 -8.47
N TYR A 84 -2.64 4.48 -9.42
CA TYR A 84 -1.23 4.18 -9.22
C TYR A 84 -0.54 5.19 -8.30
N PHE A 85 -0.88 6.48 -8.43
CA PHE A 85 -0.43 7.52 -7.50
C PHE A 85 -0.95 7.25 -6.09
N ASP A 86 -2.27 7.07 -5.93
CA ASP A 86 -2.90 6.82 -4.64
C ASP A 86 -2.35 5.55 -3.97
N TYR A 87 -2.17 4.47 -4.74
CA TYR A 87 -1.54 3.24 -4.29
C TYR A 87 -0.11 3.50 -3.77
N SER A 88 0.68 4.27 -4.51
CA SER A 88 2.07 4.54 -4.16
C SER A 88 2.19 5.39 -2.90
N LEU A 89 1.38 6.45 -2.80
CA LEU A 89 1.27 7.29 -1.61
C LEU A 89 0.87 6.45 -0.40
N ALA A 90 -0.18 5.64 -0.53
CA ALA A 90 -0.70 4.79 0.52
C ALA A 90 0.33 3.73 0.97
N ARG A 91 1.04 3.11 0.02
CA ARG A 91 2.08 2.12 0.31
C ARG A 91 3.23 2.73 1.12
N ILE A 92 3.78 3.86 0.66
CA ILE A 92 4.86 4.56 1.36
C ILE A 92 4.44 4.95 2.78
N SER A 93 3.24 5.54 2.90
CA SER A 93 2.71 6.02 4.17
C SER A 93 2.50 4.86 5.15
N ARG A 94 1.87 3.77 4.68
CA ARG A 94 1.65 2.57 5.49
C ARG A 94 2.97 1.97 5.97
N GLU A 95 3.93 1.75 5.07
CA GLU A 95 5.23 1.16 5.40
C GLU A 95 5.98 2.00 6.45
N TRP A 96 5.94 3.33 6.33
CA TRP A 96 6.54 4.22 7.33
C TRP A 96 5.79 4.17 8.68
N LEU A 97 4.46 4.20 8.65
CA LEU A 97 3.61 4.18 9.85
C LEU A 97 3.75 2.88 10.64
N VAL A 98 4.01 1.74 10.00
CA VAL A 98 4.35 0.49 10.73
C VAL A 98 5.51 0.73 11.70
N GLY A 99 6.59 1.34 11.21
CA GLY A 99 7.77 1.63 12.01
C GLY A 99 7.51 2.68 13.08
N ASP A 100 6.72 3.71 12.77
CA ASP A 100 6.48 4.79 13.70
C ASP A 100 5.49 4.44 14.83
N ILE A 101 4.48 3.61 14.53
CA ILE A 101 3.58 3.01 15.53
C ILE A 101 4.36 2.05 16.45
N ALA A 102 5.30 1.27 15.90
CA ALA A 102 6.11 0.35 16.70
C ALA A 102 6.99 1.07 17.73
N LYS A 103 7.50 2.28 17.44
CA LYS A 103 8.25 3.10 18.41
C LYS A 103 7.40 3.53 19.62
N LEU A 104 6.08 3.47 19.49
CA LEU A 104 5.12 3.78 20.55
C LEU A 104 4.65 2.52 21.30
N ASN A 105 5.32 1.37 21.07
CA ASN A 105 4.95 0.05 21.62
C ASN A 105 3.56 -0.44 21.20
N LEU A 106 3.04 0.06 20.08
CA LEU A 106 1.80 -0.39 19.46
C LEU A 106 2.10 -1.28 18.26
N SER A 107 1.12 -2.09 17.83
CA SER A 107 1.25 -2.99 16.69
C SER A 107 0.20 -2.69 15.63
N SER A 108 0.65 -2.32 14.44
CA SER A 108 -0.23 -2.06 13.30
C SER A 108 -0.96 -3.33 12.81
N ALA A 109 -0.45 -4.52 13.13
CA ALA A 109 -1.11 -5.79 12.82
C ALA A 109 -2.44 -5.97 13.56
N ILE A 110 -2.62 -5.30 14.70
CA ILE A 110 -3.90 -5.26 15.43
C ILE A 110 -4.97 -4.57 14.57
N VAL A 111 -4.61 -3.45 13.93
CA VAL A 111 -5.48 -2.71 13.01
C VAL A 111 -5.82 -3.56 11.78
N ASP A 112 -4.81 -4.22 11.19
CA ASP A 112 -5.03 -5.10 10.04
C ASP A 112 -6.05 -6.21 10.34
N LYS A 113 -5.93 -6.83 11.53
CA LYS A 113 -6.88 -7.85 11.97
C LYS A 113 -8.26 -7.28 12.27
N ALA A 114 -8.33 -6.13 12.96
CA ALA A 114 -9.60 -5.52 13.38
C ALA A 114 -10.47 -5.10 12.19
N LEU A 115 -9.84 -4.64 11.12
CA LEU A 115 -10.51 -4.16 9.91
C LEU A 115 -10.48 -5.14 8.75
N ASP A 116 -9.94 -6.35 8.96
CA ASP A 116 -9.80 -7.38 7.94
C ASP A 116 -9.10 -6.84 6.68
N PHE A 117 -7.95 -6.20 6.89
CA PHE A 117 -7.07 -5.77 5.81
C PHE A 117 -6.18 -6.91 5.33
N GLY A 118 -6.08 -7.05 4.00
CA GLY A 118 -5.21 -8.06 3.39
C GLY A 118 -5.62 -8.42 1.97
N PRO A 119 -4.85 -9.29 1.28
CA PRO A 119 -5.15 -9.70 -0.09
C PRO A 119 -6.55 -10.31 -0.27
N ALA A 120 -7.02 -11.04 0.73
CA ALA A 120 -8.32 -11.70 0.75
C ALA A 120 -9.33 -11.06 1.72
N GLY A 121 -8.93 -10.00 2.42
CA GLY A 121 -9.77 -9.36 3.43
C GLY A 121 -10.83 -8.44 2.83
N ALA A 122 -11.80 -8.04 3.66
CA ALA A 122 -12.86 -7.11 3.31
C ALA A 122 -12.28 -5.78 2.79
N ASN A 123 -11.20 -5.28 3.39
CA ASN A 123 -10.57 -4.00 3.07
C ASN A 123 -11.59 -2.84 2.99
N PRO A 124 -12.26 -2.50 4.12
CA PRO A 124 -13.27 -1.45 4.14
C PRO A 124 -12.69 -0.15 3.60
N ASP A 125 -13.49 0.59 2.83
CA ASP A 125 -13.12 1.91 2.33
C ASP A 125 -13.17 2.93 3.47
N LEU A 126 -12.02 3.56 3.74
CA LEU A 126 -11.81 4.59 4.75
C LEU A 126 -11.30 5.89 4.10
N SER A 127 -11.62 6.11 2.82
CA SER A 127 -11.27 7.34 2.11
C SER A 127 -12.06 8.57 2.61
N SER A 128 -13.15 8.34 3.35
CA SER A 128 -13.85 9.32 4.19
C SER A 128 -13.45 9.18 5.66
N ASP A 129 -14.03 10.01 6.53
CA ASP A 129 -13.88 9.84 7.97
C ASP A 129 -14.27 8.41 8.40
N MET A 130 -13.46 7.81 9.27
CA MET A 130 -13.78 6.52 9.88
C MET A 130 -15.04 6.66 10.72
N SER A 131 -15.96 5.70 10.61
CA SER A 131 -17.14 5.69 11.46
C SER A 131 -16.76 5.39 12.91
N GLU A 132 -17.61 5.81 13.86
CA GLU A 132 -17.43 5.49 15.27
C GLU A 132 -17.31 3.97 15.51
N ASP A 133 -18.10 3.16 14.79
CA ASP A 133 -18.00 1.70 14.85
C ASP A 133 -16.62 1.18 14.41
N GLN A 134 -16.01 1.78 13.38
CA GLN A 134 -14.68 1.40 12.92
C GLN A 134 -13.61 1.81 13.94
N ILE A 135 -13.73 3.01 14.51
CA ILE A 135 -12.84 3.49 15.56
C ILE A 135 -12.92 2.56 16.78
N MET A 136 -14.13 2.26 17.27
CA MET A 136 -14.34 1.39 18.42
C MET A 136 -13.83 -0.03 18.19
N LYS A 137 -13.94 -0.57 16.96
CA LYS A 137 -13.34 -1.86 16.61
C LYS A 137 -11.82 -1.85 16.76
N ILE A 138 -11.15 -0.80 16.32
CA ILE A 138 -9.69 -0.67 16.47
C ILE A 138 -9.31 -0.55 17.94
N VAL A 139 -9.99 0.33 18.68
CA VAL A 139 -9.73 0.56 20.12
C VAL A 139 -9.92 -0.75 20.90
N GLN A 140 -11.03 -1.45 20.69
CA GLN A 140 -11.28 -2.73 21.34
C GLN A 140 -10.22 -3.78 21.00
N ALA A 141 -9.76 -3.83 19.75
CA ALA A 141 -8.71 -4.78 19.36
C ALA A 141 -7.37 -4.51 20.07
N TYR A 142 -7.06 -3.24 20.38
CA TYR A 142 -5.91 -2.88 21.21
C TYR A 142 -6.10 -3.30 22.68
N ILE A 143 -7.28 -3.05 23.27
CA ILE A 143 -7.63 -3.52 24.62
C ILE A 143 -7.48 -5.05 24.71
N ASP A 144 -8.04 -5.79 23.75
CA ASP A 144 -8.00 -7.26 23.70
C ASP A 144 -6.56 -7.79 23.53
N SER A 145 -5.66 -6.95 23.01
CA SER A 145 -4.24 -7.25 22.87
C SER A 145 -3.41 -6.82 24.10
N GLY A 146 -4.07 -6.35 25.17
CA GLY A 146 -3.45 -5.98 26.44
C GLY A 146 -2.88 -4.56 26.49
N VAL A 147 -3.24 -3.68 25.55
CA VAL A 147 -2.84 -2.27 25.58
C VAL A 147 -3.74 -1.50 26.55
N ASP A 148 -3.11 -0.77 27.46
CA ASP A 148 -3.78 0.21 28.32
C ASP A 148 -4.07 1.49 27.52
N ILE A 149 -5.26 1.56 26.92
CA ILE A 149 -5.66 2.65 26.03
C ILE A 149 -5.72 4.02 26.72
N GLU A 150 -5.87 4.07 28.06
CA GLU A 150 -5.88 5.34 28.80
C GLU A 150 -4.50 6.00 28.84
N THR A 151 -3.44 5.21 28.61
CA THR A 151 -2.05 5.68 28.54
C THR A 151 -1.59 6.02 27.12
N VAL A 152 -2.40 5.69 26.11
CA VAL A 152 -2.09 5.96 24.71
C VAL A 152 -2.47 7.41 24.38
N ASP A 153 -1.48 8.22 24.05
CA ASP A 153 -1.69 9.63 23.73
C ASP A 153 -2.37 9.85 22.37
N THR A 154 -2.88 11.07 22.16
CA THR A 154 -3.57 11.46 20.92
C THR A 154 -2.70 11.28 19.68
N THR A 155 -1.41 11.57 19.76
CA THR A 155 -0.49 11.44 18.61
C THR A 155 -0.28 9.99 18.19
N ALA A 156 -0.30 9.05 19.14
CA ALA A 156 -0.30 7.62 18.85
C ALA A 156 -1.59 7.21 18.13
N TRP A 157 -2.74 7.70 18.58
CA TRP A 157 -4.03 7.44 17.92
C TRP A 157 -4.13 8.04 16.51
N GLU A 158 -3.58 9.24 16.30
CA GLU A 158 -3.50 9.86 14.97
C GLU A 158 -2.71 8.98 13.98
N LYS A 159 -1.58 8.40 14.42
CA LYS A 159 -0.78 7.49 13.58
C LYS A 159 -1.52 6.18 13.30
N VAL A 160 -2.22 5.63 14.29
CA VAL A 160 -3.06 4.44 14.12
C VAL A 160 -4.17 4.70 13.09
N GLY A 161 -4.84 5.86 13.18
CA GLY A 161 -5.86 6.26 12.22
C GLY A 161 -5.31 6.49 10.82
N ALA A 162 -4.18 7.21 10.70
CA ALA A 162 -3.48 7.40 9.44
C ALA A 162 -3.07 6.06 8.79
N TYR A 163 -2.66 5.08 9.61
CA TYR A 163 -2.30 3.75 9.13
C TYR A 163 -3.52 3.00 8.60
N ALA A 164 -4.65 3.07 9.30
CA ALA A 164 -5.90 2.47 8.84
C ALA A 164 -6.33 3.05 7.50
N ALA A 165 -6.35 4.38 7.37
CA ALA A 165 -6.70 5.08 6.13
C ALA A 165 -5.75 4.70 4.98
N ALA A 166 -4.43 4.77 5.21
CA ALA A 166 -3.45 4.38 4.20
C ALA A 166 -3.59 2.91 3.79
N THR A 167 -3.86 2.00 4.74
CA THR A 167 -4.04 0.57 4.43
C THR A 167 -5.31 0.31 3.62
N SER A 168 -6.39 1.03 3.91
CA SER A 168 -7.61 0.99 3.12
C SER A 168 -7.37 1.42 1.68
N ILE A 169 -6.73 2.57 1.47
CA ILE A 169 -6.40 3.08 0.13
C ILE A 169 -5.49 2.07 -0.59
N TYR A 170 -4.44 1.59 0.08
CA TYR A 170 -3.50 0.63 -0.49
C TYR A 170 -4.20 -0.58 -1.11
N TRP A 171 -5.04 -1.28 -0.34
CA TRP A 171 -5.70 -2.49 -0.82
C TRP A 171 -6.79 -2.18 -1.86
N ASN A 172 -7.55 -1.10 -1.70
CA ASN A 172 -8.61 -0.75 -2.64
C ASN A 172 -8.06 -0.29 -3.99
N LYS A 173 -6.96 0.47 -4.00
CA LYS A 173 -6.30 0.90 -5.24
C LYS A 173 -5.53 -0.24 -5.89
N ARG A 174 -4.91 -1.13 -5.11
CA ARG A 174 -4.26 -2.33 -5.64
C ARG A 174 -5.22 -3.19 -6.48
N LYS A 175 -6.48 -3.33 -6.07
CA LYS A 175 -7.52 -4.06 -6.85
C LYS A 175 -7.85 -3.40 -8.20
N GLN A 176 -7.60 -2.10 -8.34
CA GLN A 176 -7.85 -1.32 -9.56
C GLN A 176 -6.65 -1.31 -10.52
N LEU A 177 -5.52 -1.89 -10.11
CA LEU A 177 -4.29 -1.96 -10.88
C LEU A 177 -4.08 -3.41 -11.34
N PRO A 178 -4.57 -3.79 -12.54
CA PRO A 178 -4.38 -5.12 -13.11
C PRO A 178 -2.97 -5.21 -13.71
N PHE A 179 -1.98 -5.04 -12.86
CA PHE A 179 -0.62 -5.39 -13.20
C PHE A 179 -0.56 -6.89 -13.20
#